data_AF-A0A2V1B6N4-F1
#
_entry.id   AF-A0A2V1B6N4-F1
#
_cell.length_a   1.000
_cell.length_b   1.000
_cell.length_c   1.000
_cell.angle_alpha   90.00
_cell.angle_beta   90.00
_cell.angle_gamma   90.00
#
_symmetry.space_group_name_H-M   'P 1'
#
loop_
_entity.id
_entity.type
_entity.pdbx_description
1 polymer ?
#
loop_
_entity_poly.entity_id
_entity_poly.type
_entity_poly.pdbx_seq_one_letter_code
_entity_poly.pdbx_strand_id
1 'polypeptide(L)' 'DKYMFMQDNAPSHGSYETRPNLLRQHIPTIRFPPYSPDLDLIEHEWNWMKNWI' A
#
# COMPACT_ATOMS: atom_id res chain seq x y z
N ASP A 1 20.36 -1.01 3.66
CA ASP A 1 18.98 -1.02 4.21
C ASP A 1 18.07 -0.24 3.28
N LYS A 2 17.12 -0.90 2.61
CA LYS A 2 16.22 -0.26 1.63
C LYS A 2 14.79 -0.40 2.13
N TYR A 3 14.11 0.74 2.33
CA TYR A 3 12.67 0.77 2.56
C TYR A 3 11.93 0.34 1.31
N MET A 4 10.80 -0.36 1.47
CA MET A 4 9.88 -0.70 0.39
C MET A 4 8.50 -0.13 0.67
N PHE A 5 7.88 0.43 -0.36
CA PHE A 5 6.53 0.97 -0.29
C PHE A 5 5.50 -0.16 -0.42
N MET A 6 4.54 -0.15 0.50
CA MET A 6 3.45 -1.12 0.57
C MET A 6 2.13 -0.40 0.27
N GLN A 7 1.32 -1.03 -0.57
CA GLN A 7 -0.05 -0.60 -0.91
C GLN A 7 -0.84 -1.83 -1.36
N ASP A 8 -2.17 -1.77 -1.25
CA ASP A 8 -3.06 -2.80 -1.77
C ASP A 8 -3.17 -2.75 -3.31
N ASN A 9 -4.04 -3.60 -3.87
CA ASN A 9 -4.28 -3.68 -5.31
C ASN A 9 -5.45 -2.80 -5.78
N ALA A 10 -5.80 -1.71 -5.09
CA ALA A 10 -6.82 -0.79 -5.57
C ALA A 10 -6.50 -0.31 -7.00
N PRO A 11 -7.49 -0.17 -7.91
CA PRO A 11 -7.23 0.19 -9.31
C PRO A 11 -6.44 1.49 -9.49
N SER A 12 -6.61 2.45 -8.58
CA SER A 12 -5.86 3.72 -8.56
C SER A 12 -4.35 3.52 -8.37
N HIS A 13 -3.94 2.55 -7.54
CA HIS A 13 -2.54 2.19 -7.30
C HIS A 13 -1.89 1.57 -8.53
N GLY A 14 -2.68 0.84 -9.32
CA GLY A 14 -2.26 0.21 -10.58
C GLY A 14 -2.40 1.08 -11.83
N SER A 15 -2.83 2.33 -11.70
CA SER A 15 -3.19 3.18 -12.85
C SER A 15 -1.99 3.56 -13.73
N TYR A 16 -2.30 4.03 -14.95
CA TYR A 16 -1.31 4.52 -15.91
C TYR A 16 -0.52 5.73 -15.38
N GLU A 17 -1.09 6.51 -14.45
CA GLU A 17 -0.39 7.64 -13.84
C GLU A 17 0.45 7.19 -12.63
N THR A 18 -0.14 6.39 -11.74
CA THR A 18 0.49 6.03 -10.45
C THR A 18 1.72 5.14 -10.63
N ARG A 19 1.63 4.08 -11.45
CA ARG A 19 2.74 3.11 -11.61
C ARG A 19 3.99 3.77 -12.21
N PRO A 20 3.92 4.54 -13.31
CA PRO A 20 5.09 5.25 -13.84
C PRO A 20 5.62 6.33 -12.90
N ASN A 21 4.76 6.98 -12.12
CA ASN A 21 5.20 7.97 -11.14
C ASN A 21 6.05 7.33 -10.03
N LEU A 22 5.63 6.20 -9.46
CA LEU A 22 6.42 5.45 -8.47
C LEU A 22 7.77 5.01 -9.05
N LEU A 23 7.79 4.54 -10.30
CA LEU A 23 9.01 4.17 -11.01
C LEU A 23 9.95 5.38 -11.21
N ARG A 24 9.43 6.52 -11.66
CA ARG A 24 10.20 7.76 -11.88
C ARG A 24 10.84 8.28 -10.59
N GLN A 25 10.15 8.11 -9.46
CA GLN A 25 10.63 8.49 -8.14
C GLN A 25 11.58 7.45 -7.51
N HIS A 26 11.85 6.33 -8.19
CA HIS A 26 12.68 5.24 -7.68
C HIS A 26 12.13 4.64 -6.38
N ILE A 27 10.80 4.61 -6.21
CA ILE A 27 10.13 4.04 -5.04
C ILE A 27 9.89 2.55 -5.30
N PRO A 28 10.60 1.63 -4.61
CA PRO A 28 10.38 0.20 -4.78
C PRO A 28 9.07 -0.22 -4.10
N THR A 29 8.26 -1.02 -4.78
CA THR A 29 6.97 -1.51 -4.27
C THR A 29 7.01 -3.00 -3.92
N ILE A 30 6.30 -3.39 -2.87
CA ILE A 30 6.07 -4.81 -2.52
C ILE A 30 4.92 -5.37 -3.37
N ARG A 31 5.01 -6.64 -3.77
CA ARG A 31 3.86 -7.36 -4.34
C ARG A 31 2.92 -7.78 -3.22
N PHE A 32 1.67 -7.35 -3.28
CA PHE A 32 0.66 -7.64 -2.26
C PHE A 32 -0.42 -8.59 -2.79
N PRO A 33 -0.81 -9.64 -2.05
CA PRO A 33 -1.85 -10.56 -2.48
C PRO A 33 -3.24 -9.88 -2.46
N PRO A 34 -4.13 -10.22 -3.41
CA PRO A 34 -5.49 -9.69 -3.43
C PRO A 34 -6.32 -10.25 -2.26
N TYR A 35 -7.25 -9.45 -1.74
CA TYR A 35 -8.16 -9.81 -0.65
C TYR A 35 -7.46 -10.21 0.67
N SER A 36 -6.31 -9.61 0.98
CA SER A 36 -5.53 -9.92 2.18
C SER A 36 -5.35 -8.70 3.10
N PRO A 37 -6.44 -8.08 3.61
CA PRO A 37 -6.33 -6.94 4.53
C PRO A 37 -5.64 -7.32 5.86
N ASP A 38 -5.69 -8.60 6.25
CA ASP A 38 -4.99 -9.14 7.41
C ASP A 38 -3.46 -9.02 7.33
N LEU A 39 -2.93 -8.94 6.10
CA LEU A 39 -1.50 -8.73 5.85
C LEU A 39 -1.12 -7.25 5.75
N ASP A 40 -2.09 -6.33 5.77
CA ASP A 40 -1.84 -4.89 5.72
C ASP A 40 -1.74 -4.28 7.12
N LEU A 41 -0.61 -3.65 7.39
CA LEU A 41 -0.35 -3.01 8.69
C LEU A 41 -1.29 -1.82 8.92
N ILE A 42 -1.73 -1.12 7.87
CA ILE A 42 -2.62 0.04 8.05
C ILE A 42 -3.99 -0.37 8.62
N GLU A 43 -4.45 -1.59 8.35
CA GLU A 43 -5.72 -2.10 8.88
C GLU A 43 -5.67 -2.26 10.40
N HIS A 44 -4.50 -2.57 10.96
CA HIS A 44 -4.30 -2.61 12.41
C HIS A 44 -4.39 -1.21 13.02
N GLU A 45 -3.73 -0.23 12.41
CA GLU A 45 -3.79 1.18 12.84
C GLU A 45 -5.22 1.74 12.76
N TRP A 46 -5.95 1.45 11.68
CA TRP A 46 -7.36 1.84 11.57
C TRP A 46 -8.25 1.20 12.62
N ASN A 47 -8.03 -0.08 12.94
CA ASN A 47 -8.77 -0.73 14.01
C ASN A 47 -8.49 -0.10 15.38
N TRP A 48 -7.25 0.33 15.62
CA TRP A 48 -6.93 1.12 16.81
C TRP A 48 -7.68 2.44 16.79
N MET A 49 -7.59 3.21 15.72
CA MET A 49 -8.24 4.53 15.61
C MET A 49 -9.75 4.51 15.82
N LYS A 50 -10.44 3.47 15.34
CA LYS A 50 -11.89 3.29 15.58
C LYS A 50 -12.26 3.18 17.06
N ASN A 51 -11.33 2.82 17.94
CA ASN A 51 -11.58 2.78 19.39
C ASN A 51 -11.45 4.17 20.06
N TRP A 52 -10.94 5.17 19.33
CA TRP A 52 -10.68 6.52 19.82
C TRP A 52 -11.50 7.60 19.11
N ILE A 53 -12.40 7.21 18.20
CA ILE A 53 -13.37 8.06 17.49
C ILE A 53 -14.77 7.66 17.96
#